data_AF-A0A7S2VA88-F1
#
_entry.id   AF-A0A7S2VA88-F1
#
_cell.length_a   1.000
_cell.length_b   1.000
_cell.length_c   1.000
_cell.angle_alpha   90.00
_cell.angle_beta   90.00
_cell.angle_gamma   90.00
#
_symmetry.space_group_name_H-M   'P 1'
#
loop_
_entity.id
_entity.type
_entity.pdbx_description
1 polymer ?
#
loop_
_entity_poly.entity_id
_entity_poly.type
_entity_poly.pdbx_seq_one_letter_code
_entity_poly.pdbx_strand_id
1 'polypeptide(L)'
;MDQVNPDFIGAVLEIWDDARFDGLDFYSEFGPRTLQRLFEIHPESKEVFGVNQNPKMFQARVDAHAKSLVLLVDGVFQMLTNQPDMMDQVFEQLGQKHEMAGVTKDLFPHMGAAIGYALETFMEEPFTDDEKYAWGEVYTALAYEITKFYTEDVDDDEDDPDQEAKADATMKEEEEDEKDESPKHHGHEHRHSIDDVTQQVAAVSIGE
;
A
#
# COMPACT_ATOMS: atom_id res chain seq x y z
N MET A 1 -11.19 -0.47 -10.62
CA MET A 1 -11.79 -1.77 -10.20
C MET A 1 -12.99 -2.19 -11.05
N ASP A 2 -13.68 -1.28 -11.72
CA ASP A 2 -14.91 -1.55 -12.53
C ASP A 2 -14.77 -2.57 -13.66
N GLN A 3 -13.55 -2.99 -13.99
CA GLN A 3 -13.28 -3.94 -15.08
C GLN A 3 -13.02 -5.37 -14.58
N VAL A 4 -12.88 -5.59 -13.27
CA VAL A 4 -12.65 -6.93 -12.71
C VAL A 4 -13.97 -7.70 -12.72
N ASN A 5 -13.93 -8.95 -13.19
CA ASN A 5 -15.10 -9.82 -13.16
C ASN A 5 -15.61 -9.99 -11.71
N PRO A 6 -16.89 -9.68 -11.41
CA PRO A 6 -17.46 -9.85 -10.08
C PRO A 6 -17.32 -11.28 -9.52
N ASP A 7 -17.35 -12.29 -10.39
CA ASP A 7 -17.17 -13.68 -9.97
C ASP A 7 -15.75 -13.93 -9.43
N PHE A 8 -14.74 -13.25 -9.96
CA PHE A 8 -13.36 -13.33 -9.45
C PHE A 8 -13.22 -12.62 -8.10
N ILE A 9 -13.92 -11.50 -7.90
CA ILE A 9 -13.98 -10.85 -6.60
C ILE A 9 -14.61 -11.79 -5.58
N GLY A 10 -15.73 -12.44 -5.93
CA GLY A 10 -16.37 -13.45 -5.07
C GLY A 10 -15.43 -14.58 -4.68
N ALA A 11 -14.73 -15.17 -5.65
CA ALA A 11 -13.77 -16.25 -5.41
C ALA A 11 -12.62 -15.80 -4.48
N VAL A 12 -12.06 -14.60 -4.65
CA VAL A 12 -10.99 -14.09 -3.77
C VAL A 12 -11.47 -13.84 -2.35
N LEU A 13 -12.71 -13.39 -2.17
CA LEU A 13 -13.30 -13.24 -0.84
C LEU A 13 -13.51 -14.59 -0.16
N GLU A 14 -13.93 -15.62 -0.91
CA GLU A 14 -14.06 -16.99 -0.40
C GLU A 14 -12.70 -17.56 0.02
N ILE A 15 -11.66 -17.41 -0.82
CA ILE A 15 -10.27 -17.79 -0.48
C ILE A 15 -9.81 -17.11 0.83
N TRP A 16 -10.08 -15.81 0.98
CA TRP A 16 -9.73 -15.07 2.19
C TRP A 16 -10.47 -15.59 3.42
N ASP A 17 -11.77 -15.85 3.26
CA ASP A 17 -12.65 -16.35 4.31
C ASP A 17 -12.21 -17.75 4.77
N ASP A 18 -11.97 -18.67 3.85
CA ASP A 18 -11.51 -20.02 4.17
C ASP A 18 -10.16 -19.98 4.92
N ALA A 19 -9.20 -19.21 4.40
CA ALA A 19 -7.90 -19.08 5.03
C ALA A 19 -7.98 -18.50 6.47
N ARG A 20 -8.85 -17.52 6.72
CA ARG A 20 -9.01 -16.92 8.06
C ARG A 20 -9.83 -17.77 9.03
N PHE A 21 -10.75 -18.60 8.54
CA PHE A 21 -11.58 -19.46 9.39
C PHE A 21 -10.90 -20.79 9.73
N ASP A 22 -10.15 -21.36 8.79
CA ASP A 22 -9.44 -22.63 8.98
C ASP A 22 -8.07 -22.44 9.65
N GLY A 23 -7.44 -21.28 9.41
CA GLY A 23 -6.11 -20.96 9.89
C GLY A 23 -6.05 -20.60 11.38
N LEU A 24 -5.49 -21.51 12.21
CA LEU A 24 -5.05 -21.13 13.55
C LEU A 24 -4.02 -20.00 13.47
N ASP A 25 -4.18 -18.99 14.32
CA ASP A 25 -3.28 -17.83 14.44
C ASP A 25 -3.16 -16.99 13.14
N PHE A 26 -4.13 -17.08 12.22
CA PHE A 26 -4.14 -16.39 10.93
C PHE A 26 -3.70 -14.91 11.03
N TYR A 27 -4.37 -14.13 11.88
CA TYR A 27 -4.08 -12.70 12.03
C TYR A 27 -2.68 -12.38 12.58
N SER A 28 -2.04 -13.29 13.29
CA SER A 28 -0.66 -13.11 13.76
C SER A 28 0.39 -13.64 12.78
N GLU A 29 0.05 -14.63 11.98
CA GLU A 29 1.02 -15.38 11.17
C GLU A 29 0.97 -15.05 9.67
N PHE A 30 -0.15 -14.53 9.17
CA PHE A 30 -0.34 -14.21 7.76
C PHE A 30 0.68 -13.18 7.25
N GLY A 31 0.82 -12.05 7.97
CA GLY A 31 1.76 -11.00 7.63
C GLY A 31 3.22 -11.48 7.64
N PRO A 32 3.71 -12.12 8.72
CA PRO A 32 5.06 -12.66 8.77
C PRO A 32 5.35 -13.68 7.66
N ARG A 33 4.42 -14.61 7.37
CA ARG A 33 4.60 -15.60 6.29
C ARG A 33 4.66 -14.94 4.92
N THR A 34 3.84 -13.92 4.69
CA THR A 34 3.87 -13.14 3.45
C THR A 34 5.23 -12.47 3.26
N LEU A 35 5.72 -11.73 4.26
CA LEU A 35 7.01 -11.03 4.15
C LEU A 35 8.20 -11.99 4.09
N GLN A 36 8.16 -13.08 4.86
CA GLN A 36 9.15 -14.14 4.75
C GLN A 36 9.20 -14.67 3.30
N ARG A 37 8.03 -14.96 2.72
CA ARG A 37 7.96 -15.48 1.36
C ARG A 37 8.47 -14.47 0.34
N LEU A 38 8.12 -13.19 0.48
CA LEU A 38 8.63 -12.11 -0.36
C LEU A 38 10.17 -12.07 -0.31
N PHE A 39 10.76 -12.16 0.87
CA PHE A 39 12.21 -12.16 1.06
C PHE A 39 12.92 -13.41 0.55
N GLU A 40 12.21 -14.53 0.41
CA GLU A 40 12.74 -15.75 -0.20
C GLU A 40 12.78 -15.63 -1.73
N ILE A 41 11.74 -15.06 -2.34
CA ILE A 41 11.64 -14.94 -3.80
C ILE A 41 12.36 -13.71 -4.36
N HIS A 42 12.49 -12.65 -3.56
CA HIS A 42 13.08 -11.37 -3.96
C HIS A 42 13.87 -10.75 -2.77
N PRO A 43 15.04 -11.32 -2.41
CA PRO A 43 15.80 -10.93 -1.21
C PRO A 43 16.17 -9.44 -1.12
N GLU A 44 16.34 -8.76 -2.25
CA GLU A 44 16.63 -7.34 -2.39
C GLU A 44 15.50 -6.46 -1.83
N SER A 45 14.25 -6.95 -1.76
CA SER A 45 13.16 -6.22 -1.09
C SER A 45 13.44 -5.92 0.37
N LYS A 46 14.38 -6.61 1.03
CA LYS A 46 14.80 -6.27 2.40
C LYS A 46 15.35 -4.85 2.52
N GLU A 47 15.83 -4.27 1.42
CA GLU A 47 16.35 -2.91 1.38
C GLU A 47 15.28 -1.86 1.69
N VAL A 48 14.03 -2.06 1.25
CA VAL A 48 12.92 -1.13 1.55
C VAL A 48 12.58 -1.11 3.04
N PHE A 49 12.93 -2.17 3.77
CA PHE A 49 12.80 -2.25 5.23
C PHE A 49 14.02 -1.69 5.98
N GLY A 50 15.01 -1.18 5.26
CA GLY A 50 16.17 -0.53 5.85
C GLY A 50 17.25 -1.49 6.33
N VAL A 51 17.35 -2.70 5.78
CA VAL A 51 18.30 -3.73 6.25
C VAL A 51 19.76 -3.23 6.24
N ASN A 52 20.11 -2.38 5.26
CA ASN A 52 21.45 -1.83 5.10
C ASN A 52 21.63 -0.49 5.87
N GLN A 53 20.54 0.25 6.08
CA GLN A 53 20.52 1.57 6.69
C GLN A 53 20.50 1.49 8.23
N ASN A 54 19.64 0.64 8.78
CA ASN A 54 19.57 0.40 10.22
C ASN A 54 19.22 -1.08 10.52
N PRO A 55 20.22 -1.99 10.48
CA PRO A 55 20.00 -3.42 10.66
C PRO A 55 19.33 -3.80 11.99
N LYS A 56 19.51 -2.97 13.03
CA LYS A 56 18.90 -3.21 14.36
C LYS A 56 17.39 -2.99 14.36
N MET A 57 16.89 -2.14 13.47
CA MET A 57 15.47 -1.82 13.34
C MET A 57 14.77 -2.66 12.28
N PHE A 58 15.52 -3.38 11.44
CA PHE A 58 14.98 -4.19 10.35
C PHE A 58 13.84 -5.11 10.81
N GLN A 59 14.08 -5.94 11.83
CA GLN A 59 13.05 -6.88 12.29
C GLN A 59 11.82 -6.15 12.86
N ALA A 60 12.01 -5.07 13.61
CA ALA A 60 10.90 -4.29 14.15
C ALA A 60 10.03 -3.67 13.04
N ARG A 61 10.64 -3.22 11.94
CA ARG A 61 9.94 -2.69 10.77
C ARG A 61 9.18 -3.77 10.01
N VAL A 62 9.80 -4.94 9.85
CA VAL A 62 9.15 -6.13 9.26
C VAL A 62 7.94 -6.54 10.11
N ASP A 63 8.09 -6.64 11.43
CA ASP A 63 7.01 -7.02 12.34
C ASP A 63 5.86 -6.01 12.35
N ALA A 64 6.19 -4.71 12.29
CA ALA A 64 5.19 -3.65 12.19
C ALA A 64 4.41 -3.77 10.87
N HIS A 65 5.12 -3.86 9.74
CA HIS A 65 4.50 -3.97 8.42
C HIS A 65 3.67 -5.24 8.27
N ALA A 66 4.12 -6.37 8.84
CA ALA A 66 3.38 -7.63 8.84
C ALA A 66 2.00 -7.48 9.50
N LYS A 67 1.92 -6.80 10.64
CA LYS A 67 0.64 -6.53 11.34
C LYS A 67 -0.26 -5.61 10.52
N SER A 68 0.33 -4.59 9.89
CA SER A 68 -0.42 -3.65 9.05
C SER A 68 -0.97 -4.31 7.80
N LEU A 69 -0.20 -5.22 7.21
CA LEU A 69 -0.55 -5.91 5.98
C LEU A 69 -1.84 -6.71 6.13
N VAL A 70 -1.96 -7.52 7.19
CA VAL A 70 -3.17 -8.34 7.37
C VAL A 70 -4.42 -7.47 7.57
N LEU A 71 -4.30 -6.37 8.32
CA LEU A 71 -5.41 -5.44 8.54
C LEU A 71 -5.79 -4.70 7.25
N LEU A 72 -4.79 -4.32 6.44
CA LEU A 72 -5.00 -3.65 5.17
C LEU A 72 -5.70 -4.58 4.17
N VAL A 73 -5.26 -5.83 4.03
CA VAL A 73 -5.88 -6.79 3.12
C VAL A 73 -7.32 -7.07 3.54
N ASP A 74 -7.58 -7.30 4.83
CA ASP A 74 -8.92 -7.50 5.36
C ASP A 74 -9.83 -6.28 5.08
N GLY A 75 -9.31 -5.07 5.35
CA GLY A 75 -10.03 -3.82 5.09
C GLY A 75 -10.33 -3.60 3.61
N VAL A 76 -9.37 -3.88 2.72
CA VAL A 76 -9.57 -3.76 1.26
C VAL A 76 -10.65 -4.71 0.77
N PHE A 77 -10.66 -5.96 1.24
CA PHE A 77 -11.68 -6.93 0.86
C PHE A 77 -13.07 -6.58 1.39
N GLN A 78 -13.17 -6.00 2.59
CA GLN A 78 -14.43 -5.44 3.08
C GLN A 78 -14.89 -4.22 2.27
N MET A 79 -13.97 -3.38 1.79
CA MET A 79 -14.31 -2.22 0.96
C MET A 79 -14.79 -2.62 -0.44
N LEU A 80 -14.22 -3.68 -1.04
CA LEU A 80 -14.64 -4.19 -2.36
C LEU A 80 -16.14 -4.51 -2.44
N THR A 81 -16.73 -4.92 -1.32
CA THR A 81 -18.15 -5.30 -1.25
C THR A 81 -19.05 -4.16 -0.78
N ASN A 82 -18.57 -3.31 0.12
CA ASN A 82 -19.44 -2.39 0.86
C ASN A 82 -19.24 -0.92 0.51
N GLN A 83 -18.04 -0.50 0.08
CA GLN A 83 -17.64 0.91 0.00
C GLN A 83 -16.66 1.18 -1.16
N PRO A 84 -17.01 0.84 -2.41
CA PRO A 84 -16.10 1.03 -3.56
C PRO A 84 -15.73 2.50 -3.77
N ASP A 85 -16.63 3.43 -3.46
CA ASP A 85 -16.42 4.88 -3.62
C ASP A 85 -15.26 5.45 -2.76
N MET A 86 -14.87 4.74 -1.69
CA MET A 86 -13.78 5.16 -0.80
C MET A 86 -12.42 4.60 -1.20
N MET A 87 -12.37 3.65 -2.15
CA MET A 87 -11.15 2.93 -2.49
C MET A 87 -10.10 3.83 -3.13
N ASP A 88 -10.50 4.78 -3.98
CA ASP A 88 -9.55 5.66 -4.67
C ASP A 88 -8.71 6.49 -3.67
N GLN A 89 -9.35 7.08 -2.66
CA GLN A 89 -8.66 7.89 -1.65
C GLN A 89 -7.70 7.03 -0.79
N VAL A 90 -8.10 5.80 -0.47
CA VAL A 90 -7.26 4.88 0.30
C VAL A 90 -6.05 4.43 -0.51
N PHE A 91 -6.26 4.05 -1.78
CA PHE A 91 -5.17 3.60 -2.65
C PHE A 91 -4.22 4.71 -3.07
N GLU A 92 -4.69 5.95 -3.22
CA GLU A 92 -3.83 7.11 -3.44
C GLU A 92 -2.84 7.29 -2.29
N GLN A 93 -3.33 7.36 -1.06
CA GLN A 93 -2.47 7.50 0.12
C GLN A 93 -1.54 6.31 0.30
N LEU A 94 -2.02 5.11 0.01
CA LEU A 94 -1.22 3.90 0.08
C LEU A 94 -0.10 3.91 -0.96
N GLY A 95 -0.41 4.29 -2.19
CA GLY A 95 0.52 4.41 -3.31
C GLY A 95 1.65 5.38 -3.01
N GLN A 96 1.30 6.61 -2.63
CA GLN A 96 2.26 7.67 -2.24
C GLN A 96 3.21 7.20 -1.13
N LYS A 97 2.69 6.51 -0.10
CA LYS A 97 3.53 5.99 0.99
C LYS A 97 4.52 4.91 0.52
N HIS A 98 4.09 4.02 -0.37
CA HIS A 98 4.95 2.96 -0.90
C HIS A 98 6.03 3.55 -1.81
N GLU A 99 5.67 4.51 -2.66
CA GLU A 99 6.62 5.24 -3.51
C GLU A 99 7.66 6.00 -2.66
N MET A 100 7.22 6.76 -1.65
CA MET A 100 8.12 7.46 -0.71
C MET A 100 9.05 6.51 0.06
N ALA A 101 8.63 5.26 0.28
CA ALA A 101 9.45 4.24 0.92
C ALA A 101 10.45 3.56 -0.05
N GLY A 102 10.46 3.96 -1.33
CA GLY A 102 11.33 3.40 -2.36
C GLY A 102 10.85 2.06 -2.92
N VAL A 103 9.57 1.73 -2.77
CA VAL A 103 8.99 0.55 -3.42
C VAL A 103 8.74 0.87 -4.89
N THR A 104 9.24 0.03 -5.79
CA THR A 104 9.00 0.14 -7.23
C THR A 104 7.76 -0.65 -7.66
N LYS A 105 7.18 -0.29 -8.80
CA LYS A 105 6.02 -0.99 -9.38
C LYS A 105 6.30 -2.49 -9.61
N ASP A 106 7.53 -2.82 -9.97
CA ASP A 106 7.98 -4.20 -10.23
C ASP A 106 7.96 -5.10 -8.98
N LEU A 107 7.90 -4.53 -7.78
CA LEU A 107 7.83 -5.32 -6.54
C LEU A 107 6.41 -5.88 -6.28
N PHE A 108 5.36 -5.25 -6.82
CA PHE A 108 3.98 -5.64 -6.55
C PHE A 108 3.66 -7.07 -7.05
N PRO A 109 4.03 -7.50 -8.27
CA PRO A 109 3.83 -8.88 -8.69
C PRO A 109 4.43 -9.91 -7.71
N HIS A 110 5.60 -9.62 -7.14
CA HIS A 110 6.23 -10.48 -6.13
C HIS A 110 5.46 -10.49 -4.80
N MET A 111 4.96 -9.33 -4.36
CA MET A 111 4.09 -9.25 -3.19
C MET A 111 2.79 -10.05 -3.39
N GLY A 112 2.16 -9.97 -4.56
CA GLY A 112 0.95 -10.74 -4.87
C GLY A 112 1.18 -12.25 -4.84
N ALA A 113 2.31 -12.71 -5.37
CA ALA A 113 2.70 -14.12 -5.27
C ALA A 113 2.98 -14.55 -3.82
N ALA A 114 3.58 -13.68 -3.01
CA ALA A 114 3.86 -13.94 -1.61
C ALA A 114 2.58 -14.02 -0.76
N ILE A 115 1.60 -13.14 -1.01
CA ILE A 115 0.29 -13.18 -0.36
C ILE A 115 -0.45 -14.46 -0.74
N GLY A 116 -0.53 -14.78 -2.04
CA GLY A 116 -1.20 -16.01 -2.51
C GLY A 116 -0.60 -17.26 -1.87
N TYR A 117 0.74 -17.35 -1.80
CA TYR A 117 1.42 -18.42 -1.08
C TYR A 117 1.05 -18.45 0.41
N ALA A 118 1.02 -17.30 1.08
CA ALA A 118 0.67 -17.25 2.49
C ALA A 118 -0.77 -17.76 2.73
N LEU A 119 -1.73 -17.37 1.90
CA LEU A 119 -3.11 -17.87 1.94
C LEU A 119 -3.17 -19.39 1.83
N GLU A 120 -2.50 -19.97 0.83
CA GLU A 120 -2.42 -21.42 0.65
C GLU A 120 -1.86 -22.15 1.90
N THR A 121 -1.01 -21.51 2.71
CA THR A 121 -0.49 -22.14 3.95
C THR A 121 -1.51 -22.25 5.09
N PHE A 122 -2.63 -21.54 5.03
CA PHE A 122 -3.68 -21.59 6.05
C PHE A 122 -4.89 -22.40 5.63
N MET A 123 -4.99 -22.79 4.35
CA MET A 123 -6.09 -23.58 3.82
C MET A 123 -5.81 -25.08 3.95
N GLU A 124 -6.87 -25.88 4.06
CA GLU A 124 -6.75 -27.35 4.08
C GLU A 124 -6.36 -27.91 2.70
N GLU A 125 -6.90 -27.30 1.64
CA GLU A 125 -6.61 -27.65 0.25
C GLU A 125 -5.87 -26.49 -0.45
N PRO A 126 -4.93 -26.79 -1.37
CA PRO A 126 -4.25 -25.74 -2.14
C PRO A 126 -5.21 -25.10 -3.14
N PHE A 127 -4.86 -23.90 -3.64
CA PHE A 127 -5.69 -23.27 -4.67
C PHE A 127 -5.81 -24.16 -5.91
N THR A 128 -7.03 -24.26 -6.41
CA THR A 128 -7.33 -24.72 -7.76
C THR A 128 -6.76 -23.76 -8.81
N ASP A 129 -6.71 -24.21 -10.07
CA ASP A 129 -6.22 -23.36 -11.16
C ASP A 129 -7.12 -22.14 -11.40
N ASP A 130 -8.43 -22.29 -11.20
CA ASP A 130 -9.40 -21.20 -11.34
C ASP A 130 -9.26 -20.16 -10.22
N GLU A 131 -9.01 -20.60 -8.98
CA GLU A 131 -8.73 -19.71 -7.84
C GLU A 131 -7.42 -18.94 -8.01
N LYS A 132 -6.36 -19.59 -8.50
CA LYS A 132 -5.10 -18.91 -8.85
C LYS A 132 -5.29 -17.85 -9.91
N TYR A 133 -6.12 -18.14 -10.92
CA TYR A 133 -6.43 -17.19 -11.97
C TYR A 133 -7.23 -16.00 -11.41
N ALA A 134 -8.29 -16.26 -10.64
CA ALA A 134 -9.09 -15.22 -10.00
C ALA A 134 -8.25 -14.33 -9.07
N TRP A 135 -7.38 -14.95 -8.27
CA TRP A 135 -6.40 -14.25 -7.43
C TRP A 135 -5.52 -13.30 -8.24
N GLY A 136 -4.92 -13.81 -9.32
CA GLY A 136 -4.04 -13.03 -10.20
C GLY A 136 -4.73 -11.81 -10.79
N GLU A 137 -5.96 -11.97 -11.29
CA GLU A 137 -6.73 -10.89 -11.90
C GLU A 137 -7.10 -9.80 -10.87
N VAL A 138 -7.63 -10.20 -9.71
CA VAL A 138 -8.02 -9.26 -8.64
C VAL A 138 -6.79 -8.55 -8.08
N TYR A 139 -5.72 -9.28 -7.79
CA TYR A 139 -4.49 -8.68 -7.26
C TYR A 139 -3.86 -7.71 -8.25
N THR A 140 -3.82 -8.05 -9.54
CA THR A 140 -3.27 -7.18 -10.58
C THR A 140 -4.06 -5.87 -10.66
N ALA A 141 -5.38 -5.93 -10.58
CA ALA A 141 -6.21 -4.74 -10.55
C ALA A 141 -5.96 -3.90 -9.28
N LEU A 142 -5.85 -4.52 -8.10
CA LEU A 142 -5.52 -3.82 -6.85
C LEU A 142 -4.14 -3.15 -6.92
N ALA A 143 -3.12 -3.86 -7.40
CA ALA A 143 -1.77 -3.32 -7.58
C ALA A 143 -1.77 -2.13 -8.55
N TYR A 144 -2.55 -2.20 -9.63
CA TYR A 144 -2.74 -1.07 -10.54
C TYR A 144 -3.35 0.14 -9.83
N GLU A 145 -4.41 -0.04 -9.03
CA GLU A 145 -5.03 1.07 -8.30
C GLU A 145 -4.08 1.75 -7.31
N ILE A 146 -3.15 0.99 -6.72
CA ILE A 146 -2.11 1.53 -5.83
C ILE A 146 -1.01 2.26 -6.63
N THR A 147 -0.62 1.71 -7.77
CA THR A 147 0.55 2.20 -8.53
C THR A 147 0.21 3.29 -9.55
N LYS A 148 -1.07 3.48 -9.91
CA LYS A 148 -1.49 4.55 -10.84
C LYS A 148 -1.19 5.96 -10.35
N PHE A 149 -0.95 6.13 -9.05
CA PHE A 149 -0.63 7.42 -8.41
C PHE A 149 0.87 7.65 -8.20
N TYR A 150 1.71 6.69 -8.61
CA TYR A 150 3.15 6.91 -8.59
C TYR A 150 3.46 8.03 -9.56
N THR A 151 4.37 8.92 -9.18
CA THR A 151 4.95 9.87 -10.12
C THR A 151 5.47 9.08 -11.31
N GLU A 152 5.09 9.49 -12.52
CA GLU A 152 5.72 8.93 -13.71
C GLU A 152 7.22 9.18 -13.57
N ASP A 153 8.03 8.15 -13.84
CA ASP A 153 9.45 8.35 -14.02
C ASP A 153 9.57 9.45 -15.07
N VAL A 154 9.90 10.67 -14.63
CA VAL A 154 10.33 11.70 -15.56
C VAL A 154 11.60 11.09 -16.12
N ASP A 155 11.52 10.56 -17.33
CA ASP A 155 12.69 10.17 -18.08
C ASP A 155 13.65 11.36 -17.96
N ASP A 156 14.73 11.20 -17.20
CA ASP A 156 15.83 12.15 -17.08
C ASP A 156 16.52 12.24 -18.46
N ASP A 157 15.82 12.81 -19.43
CA ASP A 157 16.38 13.39 -20.65
C ASP A 157 16.79 14.86 -20.37
N GLU A 158 17.06 15.21 -19.11
CA GLU A 158 17.69 16.49 -18.73
C GLU A 158 19.24 16.37 -18.75
N ASP A 159 19.77 16.08 -19.94
CA ASP A 159 21.16 16.38 -20.30
C ASP A 159 21.16 17.15 -21.64
N ASP A 160 20.26 18.14 -21.78
CA ASP A 160 20.33 19.18 -22.81
C ASP A 160 21.01 20.44 -22.24
N PRO A 161 22.32 20.65 -22.49
CA PRO A 161 23.09 21.75 -21.91
C PRO A 161 22.70 23.15 -22.46
N ASP A 162 21.72 23.27 -23.35
CA ASP A 162 21.40 24.55 -24.02
C ASP A 162 20.36 25.43 -23.30
N GLN A 163 19.85 25.04 -22.12
CA GLN A 163 18.87 25.85 -21.37
C GLN A 163 19.45 26.75 -20.25
N GLU A 164 20.71 26.60 -19.87
CA GLU A 164 21.30 27.40 -18.77
C GLU A 164 21.58 28.88 -19.17
N ALA A 165 21.49 29.22 -20.45
CA ALA A 165 21.82 30.56 -20.94
C ALA A 165 20.69 31.61 -20.84
N LYS A 166 19.49 31.27 -20.34
CA LYS A 166 18.33 32.20 -20.35
C LYS A 166 17.78 32.61 -18.98
N ALA A 167 18.29 32.05 -17.88
CA ALA A 167 17.77 32.38 -16.54
C ALA A 167 18.41 33.63 -15.88
N ASP A 168 19.55 34.13 -16.39
CA ASP A 168 20.29 35.26 -15.79
C ASP A 168 19.69 36.66 -16.12
N ALA A 169 18.55 36.74 -16.81
CA ALA A 169 17.98 38.02 -17.27
C ALA A 169 16.76 38.50 -16.48
N THR A 170 16.22 37.71 -15.53
CA THR A 170 14.94 38.04 -14.86
C THR A 170 15.05 38.00 -13.34
N MET A 171 16.09 38.61 -12.78
CA MET A 171 16.01 39.20 -11.45
C MET A 171 15.69 40.69 -11.60
N LYS A 172 14.45 41.07 -11.34
CA LYS A 172 14.07 42.29 -10.59
C LYS A 172 12.57 42.51 -10.64
N GLU A 173 12.03 42.91 -9.49
CA GLU A 173 10.63 43.25 -9.21
C GLU A 173 9.81 41.95 -8.96
N GLU A 174 9.27 41.64 -7.78
CA GLU A 174 8.69 42.47 -6.72
C GLU A 174 8.79 41.72 -5.36
N GLU A 175 9.36 42.36 -4.35
CA GLU A 175 9.13 42.06 -2.92
C GLU A 175 8.05 43.02 -2.39
N GLU A 176 7.40 42.62 -1.29
CA GLU A 176 6.45 43.34 -0.41
C GLU A 176 4.95 43.05 -0.66
N ASP A 177 4.25 42.35 0.26
CA ASP A 177 3.46 43.03 1.30
C ASP A 177 2.81 42.09 2.37
N GLU A 178 2.58 42.67 3.55
CA GLU A 178 1.95 42.29 4.84
C GLU A 178 0.63 41.46 4.81
N LYS A 179 -0.03 40.95 5.88
CA LYS A 179 0.11 40.68 7.34
C LYS A 179 -1.16 39.90 7.76
N ASP A 180 -1.05 39.14 8.85
CA ASP A 180 -2.01 38.93 9.96
C ASP A 180 -3.52 38.72 9.68
N GLU A 181 -4.08 37.58 10.14
CA GLU A 181 -5.20 37.56 11.10
C GLU A 181 -5.59 36.12 11.53
N SER A 182 -5.75 35.90 12.84
CA SER A 182 -6.49 34.77 13.44
C SER A 182 -7.85 35.26 13.96
N PRO A 183 -8.89 34.40 13.97
CA PRO A 183 -9.54 34.13 15.27
C PRO A 183 -10.07 32.70 15.49
N LYS A 184 -10.20 32.36 16.78
CA LYS A 184 -10.75 31.13 17.38
C LYS A 184 -12.28 31.08 17.31
N HIS A 185 -12.89 29.88 17.22
CA HIS A 185 -13.97 29.46 18.15
C HIS A 185 -14.29 27.95 18.14
N HIS A 186 -14.76 27.51 19.31
CA HIS A 186 -15.20 26.17 19.77
C HIS A 186 -16.28 25.45 18.93
N GLY A 187 -16.30 24.12 19.04
CA GLY A 187 -17.50 23.28 18.85
C GLY A 187 -17.21 21.79 19.05
N HIS A 188 -17.59 21.25 20.21
CA HIS A 188 -17.54 19.83 20.54
C HIS A 188 -18.81 19.15 20.02
N GLU A 189 -18.71 18.20 19.09
CA GLU A 189 -19.79 17.26 18.81
C GLU A 189 -19.25 15.84 18.71
N HIS A 190 -19.80 15.01 19.60
CA HIS A 190 -19.52 13.59 19.76
C HIS A 190 -20.24 12.85 18.62
N ARG A 191 -19.51 12.47 17.58
CA ARG A 191 -19.95 11.53 16.54
C ARG A 191 -18.97 10.36 16.56
N HIS A 192 -19.48 9.15 16.80
CA HIS A 192 -18.71 7.92 16.67
C HIS A 192 -18.28 7.81 15.21
N SER A 193 -17.02 8.11 14.94
CA SER A 193 -16.51 8.40 13.61
C SER A 193 -15.69 7.24 13.07
N ILE A 194 -15.77 7.15 11.76
CA ILE A 194 -15.03 6.37 10.75
C ILE A 194 -13.50 6.53 10.86
N ASP A 195 -13.03 7.24 11.88
CA ASP A 195 -11.63 7.53 12.16
C ASP A 195 -10.83 6.27 12.53
N ASP A 196 -11.42 5.17 13.00
CA ASP A 196 -10.66 4.04 13.54
C ASP A 196 -9.88 3.24 12.48
N VAL A 197 -10.44 3.05 11.27
CA VAL A 197 -9.74 2.33 10.18
C VAL A 197 -8.67 3.23 9.55
N THR A 198 -9.01 4.49 9.26
CA THR A 198 -8.07 5.50 8.74
C THR A 198 -6.97 5.83 9.74
N GLN A 199 -7.28 5.87 11.05
CA GLN A 199 -6.29 6.01 12.12
C GLN A 199 -5.49 4.75 12.35
N GLN A 200 -6.02 3.54 12.14
CA GLN A 200 -5.21 2.32 12.20
C GLN A 200 -4.19 2.27 11.06
N VAL A 201 -4.57 2.64 9.83
CA VAL A 201 -3.60 2.76 8.73
C VAL A 201 -2.66 3.97 8.88
N ALA A 202 -3.05 5.01 9.62
CA ALA A 202 -2.18 6.15 9.95
C ALA A 202 -1.26 5.89 11.15
N ALA A 203 -1.69 5.14 12.16
CA ALA A 203 -0.93 4.83 13.38
C ALA A 203 0.19 3.82 13.14
N VAL A 204 0.06 3.00 12.09
CA VAL A 204 1.15 2.18 11.55
C VAL A 204 2.36 3.02 11.12
N SER A 205 2.18 4.31 10.79
CA SER A 205 3.23 5.21 10.32
C SER A 205 4.05 5.93 11.41
N ILE A 206 3.85 5.68 12.72
CA ILE A 206 4.53 6.44 13.80
C ILE A 206 5.59 5.59 14.56
N GLY A 207 6.06 4.49 13.97
CA GLY A 207 7.21 3.73 14.47
C GLY A 207 8.53 4.15 13.82
N GLU A 208 8.92 5.41 13.95
CA GLU A 208 10.28 5.88 13.59
C GLU A 208 11.34 5.40 14.60
#